data_AF-A0A2K2AAB0-F1
#
_entry.id   AF-A0A2K2AAB0-F1
#
_cell.length_a   1.000
_cell.length_b   1.000
_cell.length_c   1.000
_cell.angle_alpha   90.00
_cell.angle_beta   90.00
_cell.angle_gamma   90.00
#
_symmetry.space_group_name_H-M   'P 1'
#
loop_
_entity.id
_entity.type
_entity.pdbx_description
1 polymer ?
#
loop_
_entity_poly.entity_id
_entity_poly.type
_entity_poly.pdbx_seq_one_letter_code
_entity_poly.pdbx_strand_id
1 'polypeptide(L)'
;FLDFYSMETILFLVLWETSCDDVWLHNDGPYELIVLHFLLGVAYYMEREGELSFCLDMCSWIIVAYLSLVAVAITIFLIYPINQGSFFWMGCLYKSLHNIIWK
;
A
#
# COMPACT_ATOMS: atom_id res chain seq x y z
N PHE A 1 -10.99 -16.56 19.46
CA PHE A 1 -11.31 -17.30 18.22
C PHE A 1 -11.61 -16.35 17.05
N LEU A 2 -12.14 -15.14 17.31
CA LEU A 2 -12.30 -14.08 16.31
C LEU A 2 -11.03 -13.24 16.06
N ASP A 3 -9.99 -13.38 16.88
CA ASP A 3 -8.74 -12.60 16.74
C ASP A 3 -7.77 -13.18 15.69
N PHE A 4 -7.95 -14.46 15.29
CA PHE A 4 -7.03 -15.12 14.35
C PHE A 4 -7.36 -14.80 12.88
N TYR A 5 -8.64 -14.65 12.54
CA TYR A 5 -9.08 -14.31 11.17
C TYR A 5 -8.82 -12.83 10.80
N SER A 6 -8.79 -11.94 11.81
CA SER A 6 -8.44 -10.53 11.61
C SER A 6 -6.94 -10.35 11.30
N MET A 7 -6.09 -11.20 11.88
CA MET A 7 -4.65 -11.23 11.60
C MET A 7 -4.30 -11.81 10.22
N GLU A 8 -5.15 -12.68 9.66
CA GLU A 8 -5.00 -13.19 8.30
C GLU A 8 -5.18 -12.09 7.24
N THR A 9 -5.91 -11.01 7.55
CA THR A 9 -6.02 -9.86 6.64
C THR A 9 -4.77 -8.97 6.67
N ILE A 10 -3.88 -9.16 7.64
CA ILE A 10 -2.57 -8.50 7.73
C ILE A 10 -1.46 -9.42 7.18
N LEU A 11 -1.77 -10.70 6.94
CA LEU A 11 -0.80 -11.64 6.40
C LEU A 11 -0.67 -11.44 4.89
N PHE A 12 0.52 -11.03 4.47
CA PHE A 12 1.01 -11.03 3.10
C PHE A 12 0.50 -12.23 2.30
N LEU A 13 -0.60 -12.08 1.57
CA LEU A 13 -1.06 -13.10 0.62
C LEU A 13 -0.28 -12.91 -0.68
N VAL A 14 1.00 -13.28 -0.62
CA VAL A 14 1.81 -13.49 -1.82
C VAL A 14 1.16 -14.62 -2.62
N LEU A 15 1.09 -14.50 -3.95
CA LEU A 15 0.50 -15.49 -4.87
C LEU A 15 0.86 -16.95 -4.57
N TRP A 16 2.04 -17.19 -3.98
CA TRP A 16 2.52 -18.52 -3.62
C TRP A 16 1.89 -19.12 -2.36
N GLU A 17 1.38 -18.29 -1.45
CA GLU A 17 0.72 -18.74 -0.21
C GLU A 17 -0.74 -19.11 -0.45
N THR A 18 -1.33 -18.59 -1.52
CA THR A 18 -2.63 -19.01 -2.03
C THR A 18 -2.48 -20.20 -2.97
N SER A 19 -3.15 -21.30 -2.68
CA SER A 19 -3.14 -22.52 -3.50
C SER A 19 -3.91 -22.40 -4.82
N CYS A 20 -4.53 -21.25 -5.12
CA CYS A 20 -5.34 -21.00 -6.31
C CYS A 20 -5.45 -19.50 -6.63
N ASP A 21 -5.27 -19.12 -7.91
CA ASP A 21 -5.35 -17.74 -8.40
C ASP A 21 -6.73 -17.10 -8.15
N ASP A 22 -7.80 -17.90 -8.21
CA ASP A 22 -9.18 -17.44 -8.03
C ASP A 22 -9.43 -16.95 -6.60
N VAL A 23 -8.79 -17.61 -5.61
CA VAL A 23 -8.87 -17.25 -4.19
C VAL A 23 -8.09 -15.95 -3.94
N TRP A 24 -6.93 -15.80 -4.56
CA TRP A 24 -6.12 -14.58 -4.48
C TRP A 24 -6.85 -13.36 -5.05
N LEU A 25 -7.50 -13.51 -6.20
CA LEU A 25 -8.34 -12.48 -6.82
C LEU A 25 -9.57 -12.12 -5.99
N HIS A 26 -10.12 -13.08 -5.22
CA HIS A 26 -11.28 -12.84 -4.37
C HIS A 26 -10.92 -12.11 -3.06
N ASN A 27 -9.71 -12.33 -2.53
CA ASN A 27 -9.23 -11.78 -1.26
C ASN A 27 -8.48 -10.44 -1.41
N ASP A 28 -8.71 -9.70 -2.50
CA ASP A 28 -8.04 -8.42 -2.79
C ASP A 28 -6.49 -8.49 -2.82
N GLY A 29 -5.91 -9.67 -3.05
CA GLY A 29 -4.47 -9.87 -3.16
C GLY A 29 -3.74 -8.97 -4.18
N PRO A 30 -4.33 -8.62 -5.34
CA PRO A 30 -3.74 -7.63 -6.25
C PRO A 30 -3.58 -6.24 -5.63
N TYR A 31 -4.53 -5.81 -4.80
CA TYR A 31 -4.52 -4.49 -4.16
C TYR A 31 -3.37 -4.39 -3.14
N GLU A 32 -3.19 -5.43 -2.33
CA GLU A 32 -2.09 -5.51 -1.37
C GLU A 32 -0.72 -5.44 -2.09
N LEU A 33 -0.54 -6.20 -3.17
CA LEU A 33 0.70 -6.20 -3.96
C LEU A 33 1.00 -4.82 -4.55
N ILE A 34 -0.01 -4.14 -5.11
CA ILE A 34 0.13 -2.80 -5.70
C ILE A 34 0.50 -1.77 -4.62
N VAL A 35 -0.18 -1.78 -3.47
CA VAL A 35 0.08 -0.84 -2.37
C VAL A 35 1.48 -1.02 -1.80
N LEU A 36 1.93 -2.26 -1.59
CA LEU A 36 3.26 -2.57 -1.09
C LEU A 36 4.35 -2.15 -2.08
N HIS A 37 4.20 -2.47 -3.37
CA HIS A 37 5.13 -2.03 -4.42
C HIS A 37 5.16 -0.51 -4.55
N PHE A 38 4.01 0.16 -4.42
CA PHE A 38 3.93 1.62 -4.47
C PHE A 38 4.68 2.27 -3.31
N LEU A 39 4.47 1.81 -2.07
CA LEU A 39 5.18 2.32 -0.89
C LEU A 39 6.69 2.09 -0.98
N LEU A 40 7.12 0.91 -1.45
CA LEU A 40 8.54 0.61 -1.66
C LEU A 40 9.14 1.47 -2.77
N GLY A 41 8.42 1.67 -3.87
CA GLY A 41 8.85 2.54 -4.97
C GLY A 41 8.99 4.00 -4.53
N VAL A 42 8.08 4.51 -3.72
CA VAL A 42 8.13 5.86 -3.15
C VAL A 42 9.34 6.02 -2.20
N ALA A 43 9.62 5.01 -1.37
CA ALA A 43 10.78 5.01 -0.48
C ALA A 43 12.11 5.03 -1.27
N TYR A 44 12.23 4.18 -2.30
CA TYR A 44 13.41 4.14 -3.14
C TYR A 44 13.60 5.43 -3.95
N TYR A 45 12.50 6.06 -4.39
CA TYR A 45 12.55 7.34 -5.07
C TYR A 45 13.08 8.44 -4.15
N MET A 46 12.64 8.45 -2.88
CA MET A 46 13.14 9.40 -1.87
C MET A 46 14.65 9.26 -1.64
N GLU A 47 15.15 8.03 -1.54
CA GLU A 47 16.57 7.73 -1.38
C GLU A 47 17.38 8.22 -2.60
N ARG A 48 16.89 7.94 -3.81
CA ARG A 48 17.52 8.39 -5.06
C ARG A 48 17.62 9.92 -5.15
N GLU A 49 16.55 10.64 -4.84
CA GLU A 49 16.54 12.12 -4.81
C GLU A 49 17.50 12.66 -3.73
N GLY A 50 17.68 11.91 -2.65
CA GLY A 50 18.64 12.24 -1.61
C GLY A 50 20.09 12.08 -2.05
N GLU A 51 20.41 10.98 -2.71
CA GLU A 51 21.73 10.76 -3.32
C GLU A 51 22.05 11.82 -4.38
N LEU A 52 21.07 12.18 -5.21
CA LEU A 52 21.23 13.22 -6.23
C LEU A 52 21.47 14.60 -5.61
N SER A 53 20.75 14.95 -4.54
CA SER A 53 20.94 16.22 -3.82
C SER A 53 22.34 16.30 -3.19
N PHE A 54 22.83 15.17 -2.65
CA PHE A 54 24.19 15.07 -2.11
C PHE A 54 25.25 15.19 -3.22
N CYS A 55 25.06 14.54 -4.36
CA CYS A 55 25.98 14.63 -5.50
C CYS A 55 26.06 16.03 -6.12
N LEU A 56 24.97 16.81 -6.07
CA LEU A 56 24.89 18.16 -6.62
C LEU A 56 25.17 19.26 -5.59
N ASP A 57 25.49 18.90 -4.34
CA ASP A 57 25.67 19.83 -3.21
C ASP A 57 24.49 20.81 -3.05
N MET A 58 23.28 20.32 -3.31
CA MET A 58 22.05 21.10 -3.18
C MET A 58 21.41 20.87 -1.82
N CYS A 59 20.72 21.88 -1.31
CA CYS A 59 20.06 21.78 -0.02
C CYS A 59 18.86 20.81 -0.09
N SER A 60 18.90 19.74 0.70
CA SER A 60 18.02 18.56 0.61
C SER A 60 16.57 18.75 1.11
N TRP A 61 15.99 19.94 0.98
CA TRP A 61 14.60 20.22 1.39
C TRP A 61 13.56 19.42 0.61
N ILE A 62 13.91 18.94 -0.60
CA ILE A 62 13.05 18.08 -1.44
C ILE A 62 12.74 16.77 -0.74
N ILE A 63 13.72 16.14 -0.09
CA ILE A 63 13.54 14.90 0.70
C ILE A 63 12.53 15.15 1.83
N VAL A 64 12.68 16.29 2.52
CA VAL A 64 11.82 16.65 3.67
C VAL A 64 10.37 16.88 3.23
N ALA A 65 10.14 17.55 2.10
CA ALA A 65 8.81 17.68 1.52
C ALA A 65 8.23 16.31 1.11
N TYR A 66 9.08 15.42 0.58
CA TYR A 66 8.69 14.06 0.20
C TYR A 66 8.23 13.22 1.40
N LEU A 67 8.90 13.35 2.55
CA LEU A 67 8.52 12.64 3.79
C LEU A 67 7.07 12.90 4.21
N SER A 68 6.55 14.11 4.00
CA SER A 68 5.15 14.42 4.30
C SER A 68 4.19 13.60 3.46
N LEU A 69 4.48 13.44 2.16
CA LEU A 69 3.67 12.62 1.25
C LEU A 69 3.78 11.14 1.59
N VAL A 70 4.97 10.66 1.93
CA VAL A 70 5.19 9.28 2.37
C VAL A 70 4.39 8.97 3.63
N ALA A 71 4.41 9.88 4.62
CA ALA A 71 3.64 9.72 5.85
C ALA A 71 2.13 9.64 5.60
N VAL A 72 1.59 10.51 4.75
CA VAL A 72 0.18 10.49 4.36
C VAL A 72 -0.18 9.18 3.65
N ALA A 73 0.66 8.73 2.72
CA ALA A 73 0.46 7.46 2.02
C ALA A 73 0.44 6.27 3.00
N ILE A 74 1.38 6.20 3.95
CA ILE A 74 1.41 5.15 4.98
C ILE A 74 0.16 5.24 5.86
N THR A 75 -0.28 6.43 6.25
CA THR A 75 -1.49 6.58 7.07
C THR A 75 -2.72 6.06 6.36
N ILE A 76 -2.93 6.41 5.09
CA ILE A 76 -4.13 6.05 4.34
C ILE A 76 -4.10 4.58 3.90
N PHE A 77 -2.97 4.13 3.37
CA PHE A 77 -2.88 2.80 2.75
C PHE A 77 -2.50 1.69 3.72
N LEU A 78 -1.89 2.00 4.88
CA LEU A 78 -1.43 1.00 5.84
C LEU A 78 -2.09 1.15 7.22
N ILE A 79 -2.01 2.32 7.85
CA ILE A 79 -2.49 2.50 9.23
C ILE A 79 -4.02 2.43 9.31
N TYR A 80 -4.71 3.08 8.38
CA TYR A 80 -6.17 3.10 8.34
C TYR A 80 -6.81 1.70 8.21
N PRO A 81 -6.40 0.83 7.26
CA PRO A 81 -6.94 -0.53 7.18
C PRO A 81 -6.53 -1.44 8.35
N ILE A 82 -5.33 -1.27 8.90
CA ILE A 82 -4.90 -2.00 10.13
C ILE A 82 -5.83 -1.65 11.30
N ASN A 83 -6.14 -0.37 11.49
CA ASN A 83 -7.01 0.09 12.58
C ASN A 83 -8.49 -0.32 12.38
N GLN A 84 -8.89 -0.64 11.14
CA GLN A 84 -10.22 -1.18 10.81
C GLN A 84 -10.28 -2.71 10.86
N GLY A 85 -9.14 -3.39 11.05
CA GLY A 85 -9.06 -4.85 11.08
C GLY A 85 -9.27 -5.54 9.73
N SER A 86 -9.23 -4.80 8.60
CA SER A 86 -9.24 -5.39 7.26
C SER A 86 -8.92 -4.39 6.14
N PHE A 87 -8.17 -4.82 5.13
CA PHE A 87 -7.96 -4.09 3.87
C PHE A 87 -9.16 -4.20 2.90
N PHE A 88 -10.07 -5.15 3.16
CA PHE A 88 -11.24 -5.48 2.33
C PHE A 88 -12.18 -4.29 2.08
N TRP A 89 -12.36 -3.40 3.07
CA TRP A 89 -13.22 -2.22 2.90
C TRP A 89 -12.73 -1.26 1.82
N MET A 90 -11.41 -1.15 1.63
CA MET A 90 -10.83 -0.28 0.61
C MET A 90 -10.99 -0.87 -0.80
N GLY A 91 -10.80 -2.18 -0.94
CA GLY A 91 -11.04 -2.90 -2.20
C GLY A 91 -12.51 -2.85 -2.64
N CYS A 92 -13.44 -3.04 -1.68
CA CYS A 92 -14.87 -2.98 -1.93
C CYS A 92 -15.33 -1.55 -2.31
N LEU A 93 -14.77 -0.52 -1.67
CA LEU A 93 -15.02 0.88 -2.01
C LEU A 93 -14.47 1.24 -3.39
N TYR A 94 -13.28 0.74 -3.76
CA TYR A 94 -12.72 0.88 -5.10
C TYR A 94 -13.61 0.24 -6.18
N LYS A 95 -14.09 -0.99 -5.94
CA LYS A 95 -15.02 -1.69 -6.85
C LYS A 95 -16.35 -0.95 -7.00
N SER A 96 -16.85 -0.39 -5.90
CA SER A 96 -18.07 0.43 -5.88
C SER A 96 -17.87 1.74 -6.67
N LEU A 97 -16.76 2.45 -6.44
CA LEU A 97 -16.40 3.65 -7.19
C LEU A 97 -16.20 3.37 -8.68
N HIS A 98 -15.51 2.30 -9.03
CA HIS A 98 -15.30 1.88 -10.42
C HIS A 98 -16.64 1.62 -11.12
N ASN A 99 -17.57 0.92 -10.47
CA ASN A 99 -18.92 0.70 -11.01
C ASN A 99 -19.81 1.95 -11.08
N ILE A 100 -19.49 3.02 -10.35
CA ILE A 100 -20.18 4.31 -10.43
C ILE A 100 -19.57 5.18 -11.53
N ILE A 101 -18.25 5.17 -11.70
CA ILE A 101 -17.54 5.96 -12.71
C ILE A 101 -17.73 5.37 -14.12
N TRP A 102 -17.77 4.04 -14.24
CA TRP A 102 -17.82 3.32 -15.52
C TRP A 102 -19.22 2.82 -15.90
N LYS A 103 -20.28 3.41 -15.35
CA LYS A 103 -21.68 3.12 -15.65
C LYS A 103 -22.40 4.37 -16.14
#